data_AF-A0A091NYZ9-F1
#
_entry.id   AF-A0A091NYZ9-F1
#
_cell.length_a   1.000
_cell.length_b   1.000
_cell.length_c   1.000
_cell.angle_alpha   90.00
_cell.angle_beta   90.00
_cell.angle_gamma   90.00
#
_symmetry.space_group_name_H-M   'P 1'
#
loop_
_entity.id
_entity.type
_entity.pdbx_description
1 polymer ?
#
loop_
_entity_poly.entity_id
_entity_poly.type
_entity_poly.pdbx_seq_one_letter_code
_entity_poly.pdbx_strand_id
1 'polypeptide(L)'
;QFLKEEEVLDKVEIWAQKYQYAHPVWFGSFLAFLIVTDPDYAKALLARGDPKDNISYKHLVPWIGNGLLILHGPKWHQHRKLLTPGFHYDILKPYVALMAESTNVMLDKWEQLITDGKPVELFEHVSLMTLDSIMKCAFSCHSNCQTNRKNTYIQAVYDLCLMVH
;
A
#
# COMPACT_ATOMS: atom_id res chain seq x y z
N GLN A 1 -13.97 8.66 21.91
CA GLN A 1 -14.72 8.88 20.66
C GLN A 1 -13.75 8.56 19.54
N PHE A 2 -13.96 7.46 18.81
CA PHE A 2 -13.09 7.09 17.69
C PHE A 2 -13.24 8.16 16.60
N LEU A 3 -12.13 8.65 16.05
CA LEU A 3 -12.14 9.62 14.97
C LEU A 3 -12.77 8.94 13.74
N LYS A 4 -13.60 9.68 13.00
CA LYS A 4 -13.99 9.24 11.66
C LYS A 4 -12.74 9.26 10.79
N GLU A 5 -12.59 8.25 9.95
CA GLU A 5 -11.36 8.01 9.19
C GLU A 5 -10.93 9.19 8.32
N GLU A 6 -11.90 9.85 7.68
CA GLU A 6 -11.67 11.06 6.87
C GLU A 6 -11.11 12.24 7.67
N GLU A 7 -11.34 12.29 8.99
CA GLU A 7 -10.88 13.39 9.85
C GLU A 7 -9.52 13.10 10.49
N VAL A 8 -8.99 11.87 10.39
CA VAL A 8 -7.77 11.48 11.11
C VAL A 8 -6.58 12.28 10.61
N LEU A 9 -6.39 12.36 9.29
CA LEU A 9 -5.27 13.10 8.70
C LEU A 9 -5.37 14.59 8.97
N ASP A 10 -6.56 15.18 8.83
CA ASP A 10 -6.81 16.59 9.14
C ASP A 10 -6.49 16.90 10.61
N LYS A 11 -6.88 16.03 11.55
CA LYS A 11 -6.55 16.21 12.96
C LYS A 11 -5.06 16.05 13.24
N VAL A 12 -4.41 15.09 12.58
CA VAL A 12 -2.95 14.91 12.69
C VAL A 12 -2.24 16.16 12.18
N GLU A 13 -2.71 16.77 11.09
CA GLU A 13 -2.16 18.03 10.58
C GLU A 13 -2.34 19.17 11.57
N ILE A 14 -3.55 19.36 12.11
CA ILE A 14 -3.82 20.39 13.13
C ILE A 14 -2.92 20.19 14.36
N TRP A 15 -2.72 18.96 14.82
CA TRP A 15 -1.83 18.66 15.94
C TRP A 15 -0.36 18.83 15.60
N ALA A 16 0.06 18.52 14.37
CA ALA A 16 1.41 18.76 13.88
C ALA A 16 1.76 20.26 13.89
N GLN A 17 0.81 21.12 13.52
CA GLN A 17 0.98 22.57 13.57
C GLN A 17 1.03 23.09 15.01
N LYS A 18 0.23 22.51 15.92
CA LYS A 18 0.15 22.91 17.32
C LYS A 18 1.35 22.42 18.16
N TYR A 19 1.80 21.19 17.93
CA TYR A 19 2.88 20.55 18.65
C TYR A 19 4.04 20.27 17.69
N GLN A 20 5.04 21.13 17.74
CA GLN A 20 6.21 21.03 16.87
C GLN A 20 7.01 19.75 17.15
N TYR A 21 7.70 19.27 16.12
CA TYR A 21 8.58 18.11 16.12
C TYR A 21 7.91 16.74 16.27
N ALA A 22 7.32 16.49 17.43
CA ALA A 22 6.65 15.24 17.73
C ALA A 22 5.66 15.39 18.87
N HIS A 23 4.62 14.56 18.88
CA HIS A 23 3.63 14.55 19.96
C HIS A 23 3.14 13.13 20.28
N PRO A 24 2.86 12.82 21.56
CA PRO A 24 2.31 11.53 21.93
C PRO A 24 0.81 11.47 21.59
N VAL A 25 0.38 10.34 21.04
CA VAL A 25 -1.03 9.99 20.83
C VAL A 25 -1.32 8.71 21.62
N TRP A 26 -2.31 8.79 22.50
CA TRP A 26 -2.71 7.70 23.37
C TRP A 26 -3.94 6.98 22.82
N PHE A 27 -3.85 5.66 22.72
CA PHE A 27 -4.97 4.78 22.43
C PHE A 27 -5.38 4.08 23.74
N GLY A 28 -6.40 4.64 24.39
CA GLY A 28 -6.80 4.21 25.73
C GLY A 28 -5.70 4.49 26.76
N SER A 29 -5.65 3.67 27.81
CA SER A 29 -4.69 3.83 28.92
C SER A 29 -3.42 3.00 28.79
N PHE A 30 -3.30 2.15 27.77
CA PHE A 30 -2.27 1.11 27.71
C PHE A 30 -1.33 1.24 26.51
N LEU A 31 -1.66 2.09 25.54
CA LEU A 31 -0.88 2.22 24.31
C LEU A 31 -0.65 3.69 23.96
N ALA A 32 0.61 4.04 23.72
CA ALA A 32 1.02 5.35 23.26
C ALA A 32 1.91 5.21 22.03
N PHE A 33 1.65 6.05 21.02
CA PHE A 33 2.52 6.24 19.88
C PHE A 33 3.10 7.65 19.92
N LEU A 34 4.34 7.79 19.44
CA LEU A 34 4.93 9.09 19.19
C LEU A 34 4.74 9.41 17.70
N ILE A 35 3.91 10.40 17.40
CA ILE A 35 3.75 10.90 16.04
C ILE A 35 4.86 11.92 15.78
N VAL A 36 5.65 11.67 14.74
CA VAL A 36 6.79 12.50 14.36
C VAL A 36 6.45 13.25 13.09
N THR A 37 6.56 14.57 13.13
CA THR A 37 6.17 15.48 12.03
C THR A 37 7.32 16.34 11.53
N ASP A 38 8.47 16.29 12.20
CA ASP A 38 9.69 17.00 11.81
C ASP A 38 10.66 16.09 11.02
N PRO A 39 11.28 16.63 9.94
CA PRO A 39 12.16 15.86 9.06
C PRO A 39 13.45 15.39 9.75
N ASP A 40 14.03 16.16 10.68
CA ASP A 40 15.27 15.77 11.36
C ASP A 40 15.01 14.62 12.33
N TYR A 41 13.87 14.65 13.04
CA TYR A 41 13.41 13.54 13.86
C TYR A 41 13.09 12.30 13.02
N ALA A 42 12.37 12.47 11.90
CA ALA A 42 12.06 11.37 11.00
C ALA A 42 13.34 10.71 10.45
N LYS A 43 14.32 11.51 10.04
CA LYS A 43 15.64 11.04 9.59
C LYS A 43 16.36 10.26 10.67
N ALA A 44 16.39 10.79 11.90
CA ALA A 44 17.05 10.14 13.04
C ALA A 44 16.46 8.77 13.37
N LEU A 45 15.16 8.56 13.15
CA LEU A 45 14.48 7.29 13.39
C LEU A 45 14.60 6.33 12.19
N LEU A 46 14.28 6.81 10.98
CA LEU A 46 14.21 5.96 9.77
C LEU A 46 15.58 5.48 9.29
N ALA A 47 16.66 6.20 9.60
CA ALA A 47 18.02 5.81 9.19
C ALA A 47 18.61 4.64 10.00
N ARG A 48 18.10 4.35 11.21
CA ARG A 48 18.69 3.34 12.11
C ARG A 48 18.38 1.90 11.71
N GLY A 49 17.32 1.68 10.92
CA GLY A 49 16.87 0.33 10.57
C GLY A 49 16.26 -0.43 11.75
N ASP A 50 15.68 0.29 12.71
CA ASP A 50 14.98 -0.31 13.86
C ASP A 50 13.84 -1.25 13.40
N PRO A 51 13.50 -2.27 14.21
CA PRO A 51 12.37 -3.15 13.93
C PRO A 51 11.06 -2.38 13.76
N LYS A 52 10.16 -2.96 12.96
CA LYS A 52 8.79 -2.44 12.83
C LYS A 52 8.03 -2.64 14.14
N ASP A 53 7.03 -1.80 14.37
CA ASP A 53 6.22 -1.91 15.57
C ASP A 53 5.46 -3.24 15.59
N ASN A 54 5.50 -3.94 16.71
CA ASN A 54 4.92 -5.28 16.81
C ASN A 54 3.39 -5.25 16.96
N ILE A 55 2.77 -4.08 17.12
CA ILE A 55 1.34 -3.96 17.33
C ILE A 55 0.65 -3.94 15.98
N SER A 56 0.99 -2.96 15.13
CA SER A 56 0.43 -2.82 13.79
C SER A 56 0.82 -3.97 12.87
N TYR A 57 2.11 -4.35 12.84
CA TYR A 57 2.60 -5.33 11.87
C TYR A 57 2.23 -6.77 12.21
N LYS A 58 1.94 -7.09 13.48
CA LYS A 58 1.54 -8.45 13.86
C LYS A 58 0.17 -8.84 13.28
N HIS A 59 -0.71 -7.88 13.08
CA HIS A 59 -2.00 -8.11 12.42
C HIS A 59 -1.86 -8.49 10.94
N LEU A 60 -0.72 -8.15 10.30
CA LEU A 60 -0.44 -8.51 8.91
C LEU A 60 0.10 -9.94 8.74
N VAL A 61 0.62 -10.56 9.82
CA VAL A 61 1.28 -11.88 9.75
C VAL A 61 0.36 -12.99 9.23
N PRO A 62 -0.92 -13.11 9.64
CA PRO A 62 -1.80 -14.15 9.09
C PRO A 62 -2.08 -14.00 7.60
N TRP A 63 -1.94 -12.79 7.05
CA TRP A 63 -2.23 -12.50 5.64
C TRP A 63 -1.00 -12.66 4.74
N ILE A 64 0.07 -11.90 5.00
CA ILE A 64 1.27 -11.87 4.14
C ILE A 64 2.44 -12.68 4.69
N GLY A 65 2.28 -13.30 5.86
CA GLY A 65 3.32 -14.06 6.51
C GLY A 65 4.53 -13.22 6.93
N ASN A 66 5.61 -13.89 7.32
CA ASN A 66 6.88 -13.23 7.68
C ASN A 66 7.70 -12.86 6.44
N GLY A 67 7.17 -11.97 5.62
CA GLY A 67 7.81 -11.44 4.42
C GLY A 67 8.73 -10.25 4.67
N LEU A 68 9.22 -9.63 3.59
CA LEU A 68 10.17 -8.50 3.65
C LEU A 68 9.63 -7.30 4.47
N LEU A 69 8.32 -7.08 4.46
CA LEU A 69 7.67 -5.99 5.18
C LEU A 69 7.71 -6.16 6.71
N ILE A 70 7.67 -7.41 7.20
CA ILE A 70 7.55 -7.74 8.63
C ILE A 70 8.90 -8.13 9.24
N LEU A 71 9.77 -8.79 8.45
CA LEU A 71 11.08 -9.23 8.92
C LEU A 71 11.94 -8.06 9.40
N HIS A 72 12.84 -8.34 10.35
CA HIS A 72 13.87 -7.41 10.83
C HIS A 72 15.22 -8.12 10.98
N GLY A 73 16.28 -7.35 11.22
CA GLY A 73 17.61 -7.87 11.49
C GLY A 73 18.26 -8.64 10.32
N PRO A 74 19.10 -9.66 10.60
CA PRO A 74 19.87 -10.36 9.56
C PRO A 74 19.01 -11.07 8.50
N LYS A 75 17.86 -11.66 8.91
CA LYS A 75 16.96 -12.35 7.97
C LYS A 75 16.30 -11.39 6.99
N TRP A 76 15.89 -10.21 7.46
CA TRP A 76 15.44 -9.14 6.59
C TRP A 76 16.52 -8.71 5.61
N HIS A 77 17.75 -8.53 6.08
CA HIS A 77 18.86 -8.12 5.21
C HIS A 77 19.14 -9.16 4.12
N GLN A 78 19.10 -10.46 4.46
CA GLN A 78 19.22 -11.55 3.50
C GLN A 78 18.13 -11.49 2.42
N HIS A 79 16.85 -11.38 2.82
CA HIS A 79 15.74 -11.28 1.88
C HIS A 79 15.82 -10.01 1.02
N ARG A 80 16.21 -8.87 1.62
CA ARG A 80 16.40 -7.61 0.89
C ARG A 80 17.50 -7.74 -0.16
N LYS A 81 18.64 -8.32 0.19
CA LYS A 81 19.75 -8.56 -0.74
C LYS A 81 19.34 -9.47 -1.90
N LEU A 82 18.51 -10.48 -1.63
CA LEU A 82 17.99 -11.39 -2.66
C LEU A 82 17.02 -10.69 -3.63
N LEU A 83 16.13 -9.83 -3.12
CA LEU A 83 15.06 -9.23 -3.92
C LEU A 83 15.47 -7.94 -4.65
N THR A 84 16.40 -7.16 -4.10
CA THR A 84 16.81 -5.86 -4.66
C THR A 84 17.24 -5.93 -6.14
N PRO A 85 17.99 -6.96 -6.61
CA PRO A 85 18.33 -7.09 -8.03
C PRO A 85 17.11 -7.14 -8.96
N GLY A 86 15.98 -7.69 -8.50
CA GLY A 86 14.72 -7.77 -9.27
C GLY A 86 14.10 -6.41 -9.61
N PHE A 87 14.55 -5.34 -8.95
CA PHE A 87 14.10 -3.96 -9.17
C PHE A 87 15.16 -3.10 -9.88
N HIS A 88 16.18 -3.72 -10.49
CA HIS A 88 17.16 -3.00 -11.30
C HIS A 88 16.51 -2.44 -12.57
N TYR A 89 16.96 -1.27 -13.04
CA TYR A 89 16.31 -0.56 -14.15
C TYR A 89 16.22 -1.38 -15.44
N ASP A 90 17.19 -2.26 -15.71
CA ASP A 90 17.16 -3.14 -16.88
C ASP A 90 16.04 -4.18 -16.83
N ILE A 91 15.61 -4.58 -15.63
CA ILE A 91 14.46 -5.46 -15.41
C ILE A 91 13.15 -4.65 -15.49
N LEU A 92 13.16 -3.38 -15.07
CA LEU A 92 11.98 -2.52 -15.09
C LEU A 92 11.65 -1.95 -16.48
N LYS A 93 12.64 -1.81 -17.38
CA LYS A 93 12.42 -1.26 -18.73
C LYS A 93 11.31 -1.99 -19.50
N PRO A 94 11.28 -3.34 -19.59
CA PRO A 94 10.19 -4.06 -20.24
C PRO A 94 8.83 -3.87 -19.57
N TYR A 95 8.78 -3.60 -18.26
CA TYR A 95 7.53 -3.44 -17.52
C TYR A 95 6.72 -2.24 -17.98
N VAL A 96 7.35 -1.22 -18.56
CA VAL A 96 6.65 -0.05 -19.13
C VAL A 96 5.64 -0.49 -20.19
N ALA A 97 6.00 -1.45 -21.06
CA ALA A 97 5.10 -1.96 -22.08
C ALA A 97 3.92 -2.75 -21.47
N LEU A 98 4.19 -3.56 -20.44
CA LEU A 98 3.16 -4.34 -19.75
C LEU A 98 2.19 -3.45 -18.97
N MET A 99 2.69 -2.40 -18.31
CA MET A 99 1.87 -1.40 -17.62
C MET A 99 1.01 -0.61 -18.61
N ALA A 100 1.56 -0.24 -19.78
CA ALA A 100 0.81 0.41 -20.84
C ALA A 100 -0.32 -0.49 -21.38
N GLU A 101 -0.06 -1.79 -21.57
CA GLU A 101 -1.08 -2.76 -21.96
C GLU A 101 -2.22 -2.84 -20.93
N SER A 102 -1.90 -2.97 -19.64
CA SER A 102 -2.91 -2.97 -18.57
C SER A 102 -3.66 -1.64 -18.49
N THR A 103 -3.00 -0.52 -18.77
CA THR A 103 -3.65 0.81 -18.81
C THR A 103 -4.62 0.92 -19.99
N ASN A 104 -4.25 0.44 -21.17
CA ASN A 104 -5.12 0.46 -22.35
C ASN A 104 -6.41 -0.33 -22.11
N VAL A 105 -6.34 -1.50 -21.47
CA VAL A 105 -7.54 -2.28 -21.08
C VAL A 105 -8.48 -1.47 -20.18
N MET A 106 -7.93 -0.67 -19.26
CA MET A 106 -8.74 0.20 -18.40
C MET A 106 -9.38 1.34 -19.22
N LEU A 107 -8.63 1.96 -20.12
CA LEU A 107 -9.10 3.06 -20.97
C LEU A 107 -10.18 2.60 -21.95
N ASP A 108 -10.05 1.43 -22.57
CA ASP A 108 -11.06 0.85 -23.44
C ASP A 108 -12.41 0.68 -22.70
N LYS A 109 -12.36 0.32 -21.41
CA LYS A 109 -13.57 0.26 -20.57
C LYS A 109 -14.14 1.63 -20.27
N TRP A 110 -13.30 2.63 -20.04
CA TRP A 110 -13.75 4.00 -19.79
C TRP A 110 -14.41 4.62 -21.02
N GLU A 111 -13.88 4.39 -22.22
CA GLU A 111 -14.50 4.84 -23.48
C GLU A 111 -15.96 4.34 -23.61
N GLN A 112 -16.24 3.11 -23.17
CA GLN A 112 -17.59 2.54 -23.16
C GLN A 112 -18.50 3.09 -22.05
N LEU A 113 -17.93 3.61 -20.96
CA LEU A 113 -18.70 4.14 -19.82
C LEU A 113 -19.04 5.62 -19.97
N ILE A 114 -18.22 6.37 -20.71
CA ILE A 114 -18.41 7.82 -20.93
C ILE A 114 -19.69 8.11 -21.75
N THR A 115 -20.17 7.15 -22.53
CA THR A 115 -21.39 7.32 -23.35
C THR A 115 -22.66 7.53 -22.53
N ASP A 116 -22.66 7.14 -21.26
CA ASP A 116 -23.87 7.14 -20.42
C ASP A 116 -24.08 8.45 -19.64
N GLY A 117 -23.12 9.39 -19.69
CA GLY A 117 -23.19 10.68 -18.98
C GLY A 117 -23.26 10.55 -17.44
N LYS A 118 -23.00 9.35 -16.90
CA LYS A 118 -23.04 9.05 -15.47
C LYS A 118 -21.65 9.19 -14.85
N PRO A 119 -21.55 9.60 -13.58
CA PRO A 119 -20.30 9.52 -12.83
C PRO A 119 -19.77 8.08 -12.80
N VAL A 120 -18.47 7.93 -13.00
CA VAL A 120 -17.77 6.64 -12.95
C VAL A 120 -16.87 6.60 -11.72
N GLU A 121 -17.00 5.55 -10.92
CA GLU A 121 -16.11 5.26 -9.79
C GLU A 121 -14.76 4.77 -10.35
N LEU A 122 -13.64 5.44 -10.01
CA LEU A 122 -12.33 5.17 -10.61
C LEU A 122 -11.44 4.28 -9.75
N PHE A 123 -11.66 4.22 -8.44
CA PHE A 123 -10.84 3.48 -7.49
C PHE A 123 -10.80 1.99 -7.81
N GLU A 124 -11.95 1.36 -8.09
CA GLU A 124 -11.99 -0.05 -8.48
C GLU A 124 -11.21 -0.28 -9.79
N HIS A 125 -11.39 0.60 -10.77
CA HIS A 125 -10.74 0.50 -12.08
C HIS A 125 -9.22 0.60 -11.96
N VAL A 126 -8.73 1.60 -11.22
CA VAL A 126 -7.29 1.81 -10.99
C VAL A 126 -6.70 0.68 -10.14
N SER A 127 -7.43 0.21 -9.13
CA SER A 127 -6.99 -0.92 -8.29
C SER A 127 -6.85 -2.21 -9.10
N LEU A 128 -7.80 -2.50 -10.01
CA LEU A 128 -7.70 -3.66 -10.90
C LEU A 128 -6.56 -3.50 -11.92
N MET A 129 -6.37 -2.31 -12.48
CA MET A 129 -5.28 -2.03 -13.44
C MET A 129 -3.90 -2.17 -12.78
N THR A 130 -3.73 -1.64 -11.57
CA THR A 130 -2.47 -1.75 -10.82
C THR A 130 -2.20 -3.20 -10.41
N LEU A 131 -3.23 -3.96 -10.01
CA LEU A 131 -3.12 -5.38 -9.74
C LEU A 131 -2.74 -6.18 -11.01
N ASP A 132 -3.36 -5.91 -12.14
CA ASP A 132 -3.02 -6.56 -13.42
C ASP A 132 -1.56 -6.28 -13.81
N SER A 133 -1.14 -5.02 -13.65
CA SER A 133 0.22 -4.57 -13.94
C SER A 133 1.26 -5.31 -13.08
N ILE A 134 1.06 -5.41 -11.76
CA ILE A 134 2.01 -6.11 -10.89
C ILE A 134 2.01 -7.62 -11.15
N MET A 135 0.86 -8.22 -11.46
CA MET A 135 0.75 -9.64 -11.81
C MET A 135 1.52 -9.97 -13.08
N LYS A 136 1.40 -9.14 -14.13
CA LYS A 136 2.18 -9.29 -15.37
C LYS A 136 3.67 -9.06 -15.14
N CYS A 137 4.03 -7.97 -14.45
CA CYS A 137 5.43 -7.56 -14.28
C CYS A 137 6.20 -8.47 -13.31
N ALA A 138 5.74 -8.60 -12.06
CA ALA A 138 6.49 -9.29 -11.02
C ALA A 138 6.28 -10.81 -11.03
N PHE A 139 5.12 -11.28 -11.51
CA PHE A 139 4.74 -12.69 -11.43
C PHE A 139 4.56 -13.37 -12.80
N SER A 140 4.75 -12.63 -13.91
CA SER A 140 4.53 -13.13 -15.28
C SER A 140 3.16 -13.80 -15.46
N CYS A 141 2.15 -13.29 -14.76
CA CYS A 141 0.82 -13.88 -14.68
C CYS A 141 -0.21 -12.98 -15.37
N HIS A 142 -0.85 -13.52 -16.41
CA HIS A 142 -1.94 -12.86 -17.14
C HIS A 142 -3.29 -13.20 -16.51
N SER A 143 -3.63 -12.48 -15.43
CA SER A 143 -4.83 -12.75 -14.64
C SER A 143 -6.12 -12.31 -15.32
N ASN A 144 -6.05 -11.36 -16.27
CA ASN A 144 -7.21 -10.71 -16.90
C ASN A 144 -8.23 -10.20 -15.87
N CYS A 145 -7.76 -9.78 -14.69
CA CYS A 145 -8.59 -9.37 -13.57
C CYS A 145 -9.50 -8.18 -13.88
N GLN A 146 -9.10 -7.34 -14.83
CA GLN A 146 -9.88 -6.18 -15.25
C GLN A 146 -11.17 -6.56 -16.01
N THR A 147 -11.19 -7.72 -16.67
CA THR A 147 -12.34 -8.20 -17.46
C THR A 147 -13.06 -9.36 -16.78
N ASN A 148 -12.36 -10.16 -15.97
CA ASN A 148 -12.93 -11.29 -15.24
C ASN A 148 -13.06 -11.00 -13.73
N ARG A 149 -14.19 -10.39 -13.34
CA ARG A 149 -14.51 -10.00 -11.95
C ARG A 149 -14.74 -11.15 -10.97
N LYS A 150 -14.82 -12.41 -11.42
CA LYS A 150 -15.08 -13.58 -10.55
C LYS A 150 -13.85 -14.11 -9.81
N ASN A 151 -12.74 -13.38 -9.82
CA ASN A 151 -11.51 -13.83 -9.17
C ASN A 151 -11.60 -13.69 -7.64
N THR A 152 -11.63 -14.83 -6.95
CA THR A 152 -11.73 -14.93 -5.48
C THR A 152 -10.57 -14.25 -4.76
N TYR A 153 -9.39 -14.19 -5.37
CA TYR A 153 -8.22 -13.49 -4.79
C TYR A 153 -8.49 -11.98 -4.67
N ILE A 154 -9.10 -11.38 -5.68
CA ILE A 154 -9.36 -9.93 -5.72
C ILE A 154 -10.38 -9.55 -4.65
N GLN A 155 -11.44 -10.34 -4.52
CA GLN A 155 -12.46 -10.15 -3.49
C GLN A 155 -11.83 -10.26 -2.09
N ALA A 156 -11.00 -11.28 -1.85
CA ALA A 156 -10.32 -11.44 -0.57
C ALA A 156 -9.39 -10.25 -0.24
N VAL A 157 -8.67 -9.71 -1.23
CA VAL A 157 -7.82 -8.52 -1.03
C VAL A 157 -8.65 -7.29 -0.72
N TYR A 158 -9.78 -7.05 -1.42
CA TYR A 158 -10.69 -5.95 -1.11
C TYR A 158 -11.29 -6.07 0.29
N ASP A 159 -11.79 -7.26 0.65
CA ASP A 159 -12.35 -7.54 1.97
C ASP A 159 -11.31 -7.29 3.08
N LEU A 160 -10.05 -7.67 2.84
CA LEU A 160 -8.95 -7.42 3.77
C LEU A 160 -8.59 -5.94 3.90
N CYS A 161 -8.54 -5.20 2.79
CA CYS A 161 -8.35 -3.75 2.86
C CYS A 161 -9.46 -3.10 3.71
N LEU A 162 -10.72 -3.49 3.50
CA LEU A 162 -11.86 -3.01 4.28
C LEU A 162 -11.88 -3.46 5.75
N MET A 163 -11.20 -4.55 6.11
CA MET A 163 -11.08 -5.00 7.51
C MET A 163 -9.95 -4.30 8.29
N VAL A 164 -9.00 -3.67 7.59
CA VAL A 164 -7.97 -2.82 8.21
C VAL A 164 -8.50 -1.41 8.48
N HIS A 165 -9.61 -1.03 7.80
CA HIS A 165 -10.43 0.15 8.03
C HIS A 165 -11.48 -0.11 9.14
#